data_AF-A0A7V8BQL7-F1
#
_entry.id   AF-A0A7V8BQL7-F1
#
_cell.length_a   1.000
_cell.length_b   1.000
_cell.length_c   1.000
_cell.angle_alpha   90.00
_cell.angle_beta   90.00
_cell.angle_gamma   90.00
#
_symmetry.space_group_name_H-M   'P 1'
#
loop_
_entity.id
_entity.type
_entity.pdbx_description
1 polymer ?
#
loop_
_entity_poly.entity_id
_entity_poly.type
_entity_poly.pdbx_seq_one_letter_code
_entity_poly.pdbx_strand_id
1 'polypeptide(L)'
;MTFWHGVGSSLLFAMALLAALGIRYPLQMLPLLFFELVWKTIWLTGVALPLWLGDQLSAETAASAKECLMVVIIPFVIPWRYVIANYVKRPGDRWR
;
A
#
# COMPACT_ATOMS: atom_id res chain seq x y z
N MET A 1 21.24 14.29 -1.13
CA MET A 1 20.24 13.24 -0.81
C MET A 1 20.76 12.47 0.40
N THR A 2 20.04 12.47 1.53
CA THR A 2 20.46 11.63 2.66
C THR A 2 20.26 10.15 2.31
N PHE A 3 21.11 9.28 2.84
CA PHE A 3 21.10 7.83 2.56
C PHE A 3 19.70 7.21 2.64
N TRP A 4 18.92 7.58 3.67
CA TRP A 4 17.54 7.12 3.89
C TRP A 4 16.55 7.48 2.78
N HIS A 5 16.68 8.66 2.15
CA HIS A 5 15.82 9.04 1.02
C HIS A 5 16.07 8.17 -0.21
N GLY A 6 17.34 7.82 -0.47
CA GLY A 6 17.71 6.94 -1.59
C GLY A 6 17.17 5.52 -1.41
N VAL A 7 17.31 4.97 -0.20
CA VAL A 7 16.79 3.65 0.16
C VAL A 7 15.26 3.61 0.07
N GLY A 8 14.57 4.63 0.60
CA GLY A 8 13.12 4.72 0.52
C GLY A 8 12.64 4.80 -0.93
N SER A 9 13.28 5.61 -1.76
CA SER A 9 12.89 5.80 -3.17
C SER A 9 13.10 4.54 -4.01
N SER A 10 14.23 3.83 -3.82
CA SER A 10 14.49 2.60 -4.56
C SER A 10 13.55 1.46 -4.15
N LEU A 11 13.23 1.37 -2.85
CA LEU A 11 12.24 0.42 -2.35
C LEU A 11 10.85 0.68 -2.93
N LEU A 12 10.39 1.95 -2.92
CA LEU A 12 9.11 2.34 -3.49
C LEU A 12 9.06 2.09 -5.00
N PHE A 13 10.16 2.35 -5.72
CA PHE A 13 10.25 2.08 -7.15
C PHE A 13 10.18 0.59 -7.47
N ALA A 14 10.91 -0.25 -6.74
CA ALA A 14 10.82 -1.70 -6.89
C ALA A 14 9.41 -2.23 -6.59
N MET A 15 8.76 -1.68 -5.56
CA MET A 15 7.40 -2.04 -5.21
C MET A 15 6.40 -1.61 -6.30
N ALA A 16 6.58 -0.43 -6.91
CA ALA A 16 5.76 0.04 -8.03
C ALA A 16 5.88 -0.88 -9.26
N LEU A 17 7.09 -1.38 -9.57
CA LEU A 17 7.29 -2.36 -10.64
C LEU A 17 6.57 -3.68 -10.34
N LEU A 18 6.64 -4.15 -9.09
CA LEU A 18 5.92 -5.34 -8.64
C LEU A 18 4.40 -5.12 -8.66
N ALA A 19 3.92 -3.93 -8.31
CA ALA A 19 2.50 -3.57 -8.37
C ALA A 19 2.00 -3.54 -9.83
N ALA A 20 2.80 -3.02 -10.76
CA ALA A 20 2.51 -3.08 -12.19
C ALA A 20 2.40 -4.53 -12.71
N LEU A 21 3.27 -5.43 -12.23
CA LEU A 21 3.15 -6.87 -12.49
C LEU A 21 1.89 -7.47 -11.83
N GLY A 22 1.52 -6.98 -10.64
CA GLY A 22 0.31 -7.33 -9.91
C GLY A 22 -0.98 -7.02 -10.66
N ILE A 23 -1.01 -6.01 -11.53
CA ILE A 23 -2.16 -5.75 -12.43
C ILE A 23 -2.42 -6.95 -13.35
N ARG A 24 -1.35 -7.67 -13.77
CA ARG A 24 -1.47 -8.86 -14.63
C ARG A 24 -1.82 -10.13 -13.85
N TYR A 25 -1.32 -10.26 -12.61
CA TYR A 25 -1.51 -11.42 -11.72
C TYR A 25 -2.07 -11.03 -10.35
N PRO A 26 -3.28 -10.43 -10.28
CA PRO A 26 -3.80 -9.83 -9.05
C PRO A 26 -3.99 -10.84 -7.92
N LEU A 27 -4.28 -12.10 -8.26
CA LEU A 27 -4.53 -13.14 -7.27
C LEU A 27 -3.26 -13.63 -6.55
N GLN A 28 -2.11 -13.60 -7.21
CA GLN A 28 -0.85 -14.07 -6.63
C GLN A 28 -0.14 -12.98 -5.82
N MET A 29 -0.38 -11.71 -6.16
CA MET A 29 0.26 -10.55 -5.51
C MET A 29 -0.65 -9.84 -4.50
N LEU A 30 -1.76 -10.48 -4.12
CA LEU A 30 -2.66 -10.03 -3.05
C LEU A 30 -1.94 -9.63 -1.76
N PRO A 31 -0.94 -10.39 -1.25
CA PRO A 31 -0.21 -10.01 -0.05
C PRO A 31 0.54 -8.67 -0.18
N LEU A 32 1.10 -8.40 -1.37
CA LEU A 32 1.80 -7.16 -1.66
C LEU A 32 0.82 -5.98 -1.70
N LEU A 33 -0.36 -6.15 -2.29
CA LEU A 33 -1.40 -5.13 -2.33
C LEU A 33 -1.95 -4.81 -0.92
N PHE A 34 -2.10 -5.83 -0.06
CA PHE A 34 -2.45 -5.60 1.33
C PHE A 34 -1.35 -4.87 2.09
N PHE A 35 -0.09 -5.23 1.86
CA PHE A 35 1.03 -4.48 2.41
C PHE A 35 0.95 -3.01 1.97
N GLU A 36 0.73 -2.75 0.68
CA GLU A 36 0.56 -1.40 0.13
C GLU A 36 -0.54 -0.58 0.81
N LEU A 37 -1.70 -1.21 1.03
CA LEU A 37 -2.81 -0.59 1.73
C LEU A 37 -2.48 -0.28 3.18
N VAL A 38 -1.87 -1.24 3.90
CA VAL A 38 -1.57 -1.09 5.32
C VAL A 38 -0.54 0.02 5.55
N TRP A 39 0.58 0.04 4.81
CA TRP A 39 1.62 1.05 5.05
C TRP A 39 1.14 2.46 4.70
N LYS A 40 0.39 2.63 3.60
CA LYS A 40 -0.18 3.94 3.24
C LYS A 40 -1.24 4.40 4.24
N THR A 41 -2.04 3.47 4.76
CA THR A 41 -3.02 3.80 5.81
C THR A 41 -2.31 4.25 7.08
N ILE A 42 -1.29 3.51 7.54
CA ILE A 42 -0.48 3.87 8.70
C ILE A 42 0.16 5.24 8.51
N TRP A 43 0.72 5.54 7.34
CA TRP A 43 1.33 6.85 7.07
C TRP A 43 0.28 7.97 7.05
N LEU A 44 -0.88 7.76 6.41
CA LEU A 44 -1.97 8.74 6.41
C LEU A 44 -2.48 9.01 7.83
N THR A 45 -2.67 7.99 8.66
CA THR A 45 -3.15 8.18 10.04
C THR A 45 -2.08 8.65 11.00
N GLY A 46 -0.82 8.24 10.81
CA GLY A 46 0.29 8.51 11.74
C GLY A 46 1.09 9.77 11.41
N VAL A 47 1.08 10.22 10.15
CA VAL A 47 1.84 11.39 9.69
C VAL A 47 0.90 12.46 9.13
N ALA A 48 0.06 12.12 8.16
CA ALA A 48 -0.80 13.12 7.52
C ALA A 48 -1.87 13.67 8.47
N LEU A 49 -2.52 12.81 9.27
CA LEU A 49 -3.55 13.21 10.23
C LEU A 49 -3.05 14.18 11.32
N PRO A 50 -1.94 13.91 12.05
CA PRO A 50 -1.44 14.87 13.03
C PRO A 50 -0.94 16.17 12.40
N LEU A 51 -0.37 16.12 11.19
CA LEU A 51 0.04 17.34 10.47
C LEU A 51 -1.18 18.17 10.01
N TRP A 52 -2.28 17.52 9.65
CA TRP A 52 -3.53 18.19 9.33
C TRP A 52 -4.19 18.83 10.56
N LEU A 53 -4.22 18.12 11.68
CA LEU A 53 -4.74 18.64 12.95
C LEU A 53 -3.90 19.81 13.50
N GLY A 54 -2.60 19.83 13.20
CA GLY A 54 -1.68 20.89 13.59
C GLY A 54 -1.62 22.08 12.63
N ASP A 55 -2.46 22.15 11.59
CA ASP A 55 -2.45 23.17 10.52
C ASP A 55 -1.06 23.37 9.87
N GLN A 56 -0.24 22.32 9.88
CA GLN A 56 1.14 22.30 9.37
C GLN A 56 1.24 21.49 8.09
N LEU A 57 0.16 21.43 7.31
CA LEU A 57 0.18 20.81 5.99
C LEU A 57 1.06 21.63 5.04
N SER A 58 2.33 21.24 4.96
CA SER A 58 3.21 21.73 3.92
C SER A 58 2.72 21.25 2.55
N ALA A 59 3.05 22.01 1.49
CA ALA A 59 2.73 21.63 0.12
C ALA A 59 3.30 20.24 -0.26
N GLU A 60 4.44 19.87 0.31
CA GLU A 60 5.09 18.56 0.10
C GLU A 60 4.31 17.41 0.76
N THR A 61 3.82 17.61 1.98
CA THR A 61 2.99 16.62 2.68
C THR A 61 1.64 16.44 1.97
N ALA A 62 1.04 17.53 1.50
CA ALA A 62 -0.22 17.49 0.75
C ALA A 62 -0.06 16.73 -0.58
N ALA A 63 1.03 16.96 -1.32
CA ALA A 63 1.35 16.20 -2.53
C ALA A 63 1.51 14.70 -2.23
N SER A 64 2.26 14.36 -1.16
CA SER A 64 2.47 12.97 -0.74
C SER A 64 1.18 12.28 -0.30
N ALA A 65 0.28 12.99 0.38
CA ALA A 65 -1.04 12.49 0.76
C ALA A 65 -1.91 12.20 -0.48
N LYS A 66 -1.83 13.05 -1.52
CA LYS A 66 -2.52 12.84 -2.79
C LYS A 66 -2.02 11.60 -3.53
N GLU A 67 -0.70 11.39 -3.58
CA GLU A 67 -0.10 10.17 -4.16
C GLU A 67 -0.49 8.90 -3.38
N CYS A 68 -0.59 9.02 -2.05
CA CYS A 68 -1.09 7.92 -1.22
C CYS A 68 -2.56 7.60 -1.53
N LEU A 69 -3.36 8.59 -1.89
CA LEU A 69 -4.79 8.46 -2.19
C LEU A 69 -5.07 7.55 -3.40
N MET A 70 -4.12 7.40 -4.33
CA MET A 70 -4.23 6.47 -5.45
C MET A 70 -4.41 5.01 -4.99
N VAL A 71 -3.98 4.66 -3.77
CA VAL A 71 -4.18 3.32 -3.18
C VAL A 71 -5.65 2.96 -2.99
N VAL A 72 -6.55 3.95 -2.93
CA VAL A 72 -7.99 3.73 -2.78
C VAL A 72 -8.58 3.01 -4.00
N ILE A 73 -7.94 3.08 -5.17
CA ILE A 73 -8.40 2.39 -6.38
C ILE A 73 -8.15 0.86 -6.29
N ILE A 74 -7.05 0.46 -5.67
CA ILE A 74 -6.64 -0.95 -5.52
C ILE A 74 -7.74 -1.85 -4.94
N PRO A 75 -8.39 -1.51 -3.81
CA PRO A 75 -9.46 -2.33 -3.25
C PRO A 75 -10.68 -2.49 -4.17
N PHE A 76 -10.96 -1.55 -5.09
CA PHE A 76 -12.07 -1.70 -6.03
C PHE A 76 -11.78 -2.68 -7.18
N VAL A 77 -10.50 -2.86 -7.54
CA VAL A 77 -10.08 -3.78 -8.60
C VAL A 77 -9.95 -5.21 -8.07
N ILE A 78 -9.78 -5.39 -6.75
CA ILE A 78 -9.56 -6.70 -6.14
C ILE A 78 -10.85 -7.54 -6.13
N PRO A 79 -10.80 -8.81 -6.58
CA PRO A 79 -11.93 -9.73 -6.48
C PRO A 79 -12.11 -10.20 -5.02
N TRP A 80 -12.84 -9.44 -4.21
CA TRP A 80 -13.10 -9.72 -2.79
C TRP A 80 -13.64 -11.11 -2.50
N ARG A 81 -14.47 -11.66 -3.40
CA ARG A 81 -14.97 -13.04 -3.28
C ARG A 81 -13.83 -14.06 -3.24
N TYR A 82 -12.78 -13.87 -4.05
CA TYR A 82 -11.60 -14.72 -4.05
C TYR A 82 -10.77 -14.52 -2.77
N VAL A 83 -10.57 -13.28 -2.35
CA VAL A 83 -9.83 -12.96 -1.12
C VAL A 83 -10.43 -13.68 0.08
N ILE A 84 -11.73 -13.52 0.30
CA ILE A 84 -12.40 -14.12 1.46
C ILE A 84 -12.37 -15.65 1.35
N ALA A 85 -12.58 -16.21 0.17
CA ALA A 85 -12.55 -17.66 -0.03
C ALA A 85 -11.15 -18.27 0.16
N ASN A 86 -10.09 -17.57 -0.27
CA ASN A 86 -8.75 -18.14 -0.41
C ASN A 86 -7.78 -17.72 0.71
N TYR A 87 -7.98 -16.56 1.34
CA TYR A 87 -7.12 -16.05 2.42
C TYR A 87 -7.79 -16.04 3.79
N VAL A 88 -9.12 -15.89 3.88
CA VAL A 88 -9.85 -15.90 5.16
C VAL A 88 -10.42 -17.27 5.49
N LYS A 89 -11.00 -17.95 4.49
CA LYS A 89 -11.67 -19.24 4.68
C LYS A 89 -10.79 -20.46 4.49
N ARG A 90 -9.67 -20.36 3.77
CA ARG A 90 -8.75 -21.50 3.66
C ARG A 90 -8.06 -21.69 5.01
N PRO A 91 -8.20 -22.87 5.65
CA PRO A 91 -7.36 -23.20 6.78
C PRO A 91 -5.91 -23.19 6.31
N GLY A 92 -5.01 -22.58 7.09
CA GLY A 92 -3.58 -22.58 6.77
C GLY A 92 -3.12 -24.00 6.52
N ASP A 93 -2.33 -24.20 5.45
CA ASP A 93 -1.86 -25.54 5.10
C ASP A 93 -1.21 -26.17 6.32
N ARG A 94 -1.72 -27.36 6.69
CA ARG A 94 -1.17 -28.15 7.78
C ARG A 94 0.21 -28.57 7.31
N TRP A 95 1.23 -27.94 7.88
CA TRP A 95 2.63 -28.29 7.68
C TRP A 95 2.76 -29.81 7.81
N ARG A 96 3.03 -30.47 6.69
CA ARG A 96 3.31 -31.91 6.60
C ARG A 96 4.72 -32.08 6.07
#